data_AF-A0A958Z9J3-F1
#
_entry.id   AF-A0A958Z9J3-F1
#
_cell.length_a   1.000
_cell.length_b   1.000
_cell.length_c   1.000
_cell.angle_alpha   90.00
_cell.angle_beta   90.00
_cell.angle_gamma   90.00
#
_symmetry.space_group_name_H-M   'P 1'
#
loop_
_entity.id
_entity.type
_entity.pdbx_description
1 polymer ?
#
loop_
_entity_poly.entity_id
_entity_poly.type
_entity_poly.pdbx_seq_one_letter_code
_entity_poly.pdbx_strand_id
1 'polypeptide(L)'
;MTKYMDLKEKLISSFLVFENKLGDELDSNLHQIRSEAFSYFEKNGFPSRKDEEWKYTSLKTILNHEYNVFPKNEAAIEYADVKRYLLHDLDSYKIVFIDGVYSSFLSDTTHEG
;
A
#
# COMPACT_ATOMS: atom_id res chain seq x y z
N MET A 1 -22.15 -21.30 -3.19
CA MET A 1 -20.83 -21.54 -2.55
C MET A 1 -19.97 -20.34 -2.90
N THR A 2 -19.75 -19.42 -1.96
CA THR A 2 -18.98 -18.20 -2.22
C THR A 2 -17.54 -18.62 -2.51
N LYS A 3 -17.08 -18.43 -3.75
CA LYS A 3 -15.67 -18.67 -4.11
C LYS A 3 -14.85 -17.63 -3.35
N TYR A 4 -14.14 -18.05 -2.31
CA TYR A 4 -13.18 -17.17 -1.63
C TYR A 4 -12.10 -16.82 -2.65
N MET A 5 -11.96 -15.53 -2.96
CA MET A 5 -10.88 -15.04 -3.81
C MET A 5 -9.57 -15.11 -3.02
N ASP A 6 -8.54 -15.69 -3.62
CA ASP A 6 -7.21 -15.64 -3.06
C ASP A 6 -6.65 -14.20 -3.09
N LEU A 7 -5.57 -13.93 -2.36
CA LEU A 7 -5.00 -12.58 -2.25
C LEU A 7 -4.58 -11.99 -3.60
N LYS A 8 -4.13 -12.83 -4.55
CA LYS A 8 -3.73 -12.36 -5.89
C LYS A 8 -4.97 -11.87 -6.64
N GLU A 9 -6.04 -12.66 -6.66
CA GLU A 9 -7.32 -12.28 -7.29
C GLU A 9 -7.89 -10.98 -6.67
N LYS A 10 -7.78 -10.83 -5.33
CA LYS A 10 -8.19 -9.60 -4.63
C LYS A 10 -7.38 -8.37 -5.06
N LEU A 11 -6.06 -8.49 -5.14
CA LEU A 11 -5.19 -7.39 -5.54
C LEU A 11 -5.41 -6.99 -7.01
N ILE A 12 -5.58 -7.95 -7.91
CA ILE A 12 -5.91 -7.68 -9.32
C ILE A 12 -7.22 -6.89 -9.42
N SER A 13 -8.24 -7.34 -8.70
CA SER A 13 -9.54 -6.64 -8.69
C SER A 13 -9.43 -5.24 -8.10
N SER A 14 -8.66 -5.07 -7.03
CA SER A 14 -8.40 -3.77 -6.42
C SER A 14 -7.69 -2.82 -7.37
N PHE A 15 -6.73 -3.31 -8.15
CA PHE A 15 -6.01 -2.49 -9.13
C PHE A 15 -6.94 -2.04 -10.26
N LEU A 16 -7.80 -2.91 -10.79
CA LEU A 16 -8.80 -2.52 -11.79
C LEU A 16 -9.75 -1.43 -11.26
N VAL A 17 -10.17 -1.52 -10.00
CA VAL A 17 -11.00 -0.46 -9.37
C VAL A 17 -10.22 0.84 -9.22
N PHE A 18 -8.94 0.78 -8.87
CA PHE A 18 -8.06 1.94 -8.78
C PHE A 18 -7.88 2.62 -10.14
N GLU A 19 -7.63 1.85 -11.20
CA GLU A 19 -7.49 2.34 -12.58
C GLU A 19 -8.71 3.14 -13.04
N ASN A 20 -9.92 2.63 -12.78
CA ASN A 20 -11.15 3.34 -13.12
C ASN A 20 -11.34 4.68 -12.35
N LYS A 21 -10.60 4.90 -11.26
CA LYS A 21 -10.68 6.13 -10.46
C LYS A 21 -9.64 7.18 -10.84
N LEU A 22 -8.59 6.82 -11.59
CA LEU A 22 -7.46 7.71 -11.89
C LEU A 22 -7.83 8.90 -12.80
N GLY A 23 -8.90 8.81 -13.59
CA GLY A 23 -9.37 9.92 -14.42
C GLY A 23 -8.26 10.50 -15.31
N ASP A 24 -7.95 11.78 -15.13
CA ASP A 24 -6.94 12.50 -15.92
C ASP A 24 -5.48 12.10 -15.61
N GLU A 25 -5.22 11.33 -14.53
CA GLU A 25 -3.87 10.89 -14.15
C GLU A 25 -3.38 9.64 -14.90
N LEU A 26 -4.24 9.07 -15.77
CA LEU A 26 -3.93 7.87 -16.56
C LEU A 26 -2.75 8.07 -17.52
N ASP A 27 -2.49 9.29 -17.98
CA ASP A 27 -1.37 9.56 -18.91
C ASP A 27 -0.05 9.92 -18.20
N SER A 28 0.02 9.79 -16.88
CA SER A 28 1.23 10.12 -16.12
C SER A 28 2.33 9.06 -16.27
N ASN A 29 3.60 9.48 -16.30
CA ASN A 29 4.75 8.57 -16.27
C ASN A 29 4.70 7.60 -15.08
N LEU A 30 4.15 8.05 -13.95
CA LEU A 30 4.00 7.21 -12.76
C LEU A 30 2.95 6.11 -12.97
N HIS A 31 1.83 6.44 -13.63
CA HIS A 31 0.83 5.45 -13.99
C HIS A 31 1.44 4.38 -14.92
N GLN A 32 2.23 4.77 -15.92
CA GLN A 32 2.88 3.80 -16.81
C GLN A 32 3.77 2.81 -16.04
N ILE A 33 4.63 3.30 -15.15
CA ILE A 33 5.50 2.45 -14.31
C ILE A 33 4.66 1.49 -13.45
N ARG A 34 3.56 1.98 -12.86
CA ARG A 34 2.65 1.15 -12.05
C ARG A 34 2.00 0.06 -12.89
N SER A 35 1.49 0.40 -14.08
CA SER A 35 0.84 -0.55 -14.99
C SER A 35 1.79 -1.63 -15.48
N GLU A 36 3.04 -1.27 -15.82
CA GLU A 36 4.07 -2.24 -16.22
C GLU A 36 4.42 -3.20 -15.07
N ALA A 37 4.65 -2.66 -13.86
CA ALA A 37 4.93 -3.46 -12.67
C ALA A 37 3.75 -4.38 -12.30
N PHE A 38 2.52 -3.87 -12.41
CA PHE A 38 1.33 -4.64 -12.08
C PHE A 38 1.05 -5.74 -13.12
N SER A 39 1.26 -5.47 -14.41
CA SER A 39 1.18 -6.48 -15.48
C SER A 39 2.18 -7.61 -15.25
N TYR A 40 3.40 -7.29 -14.80
CA TYR A 40 4.37 -8.29 -14.39
C TYR A 40 3.86 -9.13 -13.21
N PHE A 41 3.30 -8.51 -12.18
CA PHE A 41 2.73 -9.21 -11.02
C PHE A 41 1.51 -10.08 -11.39
N GLU A 42 0.62 -9.60 -12.25
CA GLU A 42 -0.53 -10.36 -12.71
C GLU A 42 -0.10 -11.66 -13.41
N LYS A 43 0.92 -11.56 -14.27
CA LYS A 43 1.49 -12.71 -14.98
C LYS A 43 2.21 -13.68 -14.05
N ASN A 44 3.10 -13.18 -13.19
CA ASN A 44 4.01 -14.04 -12.42
C ASN A 44 3.46 -14.44 -11.03
N GLY A 45 2.59 -13.62 -10.45
CA GLY A 45 2.03 -13.81 -9.11
C GLY A 45 3.06 -13.61 -7.99
N PHE A 46 2.75 -14.21 -6.83
CA PHE A 46 3.68 -14.24 -5.71
C PHE A 46 4.77 -15.29 -5.93
N PRO A 47 6.01 -15.00 -5.51
CA PRO A 47 7.08 -15.98 -5.58
C PRO A 47 6.82 -17.15 -4.62
N SER A 48 7.53 -18.24 -4.86
CA SER A 48 7.42 -19.49 -4.13
C SER A 48 8.79 -19.98 -3.69
N ARG A 49 8.85 -21.00 -2.83
CA ARG A 49 10.12 -21.62 -2.43
C ARG A 49 10.86 -22.33 -3.59
N LYS A 50 10.25 -22.42 -4.79
CA LYS A 50 10.90 -22.90 -6.01
C LYS A 50 11.79 -21.84 -6.64
N ASP A 51 11.51 -20.57 -6.37
CA ASP A 51 12.31 -19.43 -6.80
C ASP A 51 13.54 -19.34 -5.88
N GLU A 52 14.73 -19.26 -6.47
CA GLU A 52 16.00 -19.36 -5.74
C GLU A 52 16.10 -18.32 -4.61
N GLU A 53 15.74 -17.07 -4.92
CA GLU A 53 15.69 -15.93 -3.99
C GLU A 53 14.72 -16.13 -2.80
N TRP A 54 13.77 -17.06 -2.92
CA TRP A 54 12.70 -17.30 -1.93
C TRP A 54 12.79 -18.68 -1.26
N LYS A 55 13.85 -19.45 -1.51
CA LYS A 55 14.04 -20.81 -0.99
C LYS A 55 13.86 -20.93 0.53
N TYR A 56 14.34 -19.92 1.26
CA TYR A 56 14.34 -19.88 2.72
C TYR A 56 13.32 -18.90 3.33
N THR A 57 12.59 -18.14 2.50
CA THR A 57 11.61 -17.14 2.93
C THR A 57 10.21 -17.58 2.52
N SER A 58 9.52 -18.33 3.38
CA SER A 58 8.18 -18.85 3.07
C SER A 58 7.11 -17.75 3.16
N LEU A 59 6.42 -17.47 2.05
CA LEU A 59 5.28 -16.54 2.01
C LEU A 59 3.95 -17.14 2.51
N LYS A 60 3.89 -18.44 2.82
CA LYS A 60 2.65 -19.15 3.16
C LYS A 60 1.81 -18.45 4.24
N THR A 61 2.43 -17.94 5.30
CA THR A 61 1.71 -17.27 6.40
C THR A 61 1.03 -15.99 5.94
N ILE A 62 1.71 -15.20 5.11
CA ILE A 62 1.18 -13.95 4.56
C ILE A 62 0.06 -14.28 3.57
N LEU A 63 0.29 -15.20 2.63
CA LEU A 63 -0.71 -15.51 1.59
C LEU A 63 -1.99 -16.18 2.11
N ASN A 64 -1.92 -16.85 3.27
CA ASN A 64 -3.07 -17.51 3.89
C ASN A 64 -3.87 -16.58 4.82
N HIS A 65 -3.46 -15.33 4.99
CA HIS A 65 -4.21 -14.38 5.80
C HIS A 65 -5.35 -13.75 4.99
N GLU A 66 -6.50 -13.54 5.65
CA GLU A 66 -7.65 -12.91 5.01
C GLU A 66 -7.54 -11.38 5.05
N TYR A 67 -6.95 -10.80 4.00
CA TYR A 67 -6.87 -9.34 3.87
C TYR A 67 -8.18 -8.73 3.37
N ASN A 68 -8.48 -7.54 3.90
CA ASN A 68 -9.39 -6.59 3.29
C ASN A 68 -8.58 -5.52 2.56
N VAL A 69 -8.62 -5.55 1.22
CA VAL A 69 -7.89 -4.60 0.35
C VAL A 69 -8.74 -3.39 -0.06
N PHE A 70 -9.99 -3.35 0.39
CA PHE A 70 -10.90 -2.21 0.22
C PHE A 70 -11.18 -1.60 1.59
N PRO A 71 -10.39 -0.60 2.04
CA PRO A 71 -10.65 0.06 3.31
C PRO A 71 -12.06 0.67 3.28
N LYS A 72 -12.82 0.45 4.35
CA LYS A 72 -14.22 0.90 4.43
C LYS A 72 -14.35 2.34 4.93
N ASN A 73 -13.38 2.80 5.72
CA ASN A 73 -13.34 4.12 6.34
C ASN A 73 -11.88 4.59 6.45
N GLU A 74 -11.67 5.90 6.44
CA GLU A 74 -10.40 6.49 6.88
C GLU A 74 -10.23 6.23 8.39
N ALA A 75 -9.01 5.86 8.79
CA ALA A 75 -8.68 5.70 10.20
C ALA A 75 -8.68 7.10 10.86
N ALA A 76 -9.49 7.28 11.91
CA ALA A 76 -9.48 8.49 12.73
C ALA A 76 -8.24 8.46 13.65
N ILE A 77 -7.07 8.76 13.09
CA ILE A 77 -5.81 8.86 13.82
C ILE A 77 -5.58 10.32 14.19
N GLU A 78 -5.42 10.58 15.49
CA GLU A 78 -5.16 11.92 16.02
C GLU A 78 -3.68 12.11 16.37
N TYR A 79 -3.28 13.36 16.61
CA TYR A 79 -1.92 13.69 17.02
C TYR A 79 -1.49 12.92 18.27
N ALA A 80 -2.40 12.72 19.22
CA ALA A 80 -2.13 11.99 20.46
C ALA A 80 -1.69 10.53 20.20
N ASP A 81 -2.20 9.89 19.16
CA ASP A 81 -1.87 8.50 18.80
C ASP A 81 -0.46 8.37 18.23
N VAL A 82 0.00 9.40 17.51
CA VAL A 82 1.30 9.38 16.82
C VAL A 82 2.41 10.05 17.62
N LYS A 83 2.08 10.92 18.58
CA LYS A 83 3.03 11.77 19.34
C LYS A 83 4.23 11.00 19.86
N ARG A 84 4.01 9.79 20.40
CA ARG A 84 5.07 8.94 20.99
C ARG A 84 6.09 8.40 19.99
N TYR A 85 5.77 8.42 18.70
CA TYR A 85 6.64 7.94 17.62
C TYR A 85 7.35 9.10 16.91
N LEU A 86 6.94 10.35 17.21
CA LEU A 86 7.63 11.52 16.70
C LEU A 86 8.96 11.68 17.42
N LEU A 87 10.01 11.91 16.64
CA LEU A 87 11.31 12.27 17.20
C LEU A 87 11.21 13.71 17.74
N HIS A 88 11.39 13.85 19.05
CA HIS A 88 11.45 15.14 19.70
C HIS A 88 12.85 15.74 19.57
N ASP A 89 12.93 17.08 19.62
CA ASP A 89 14.17 17.86 19.61
C ASP A 89 15.07 17.65 18.37
N LEU A 90 14.48 17.17 17.28
CA LEU A 90 15.11 17.10 15.97
C LEU A 90 14.47 18.11 15.04
N ASP A 91 15.29 19.02 14.54
CA ASP A 91 14.91 19.86 13.41
C ASP A 91 14.80 18.99 12.15
N SER A 92 13.57 18.62 11.79
CA SER A 92 13.29 17.76 10.65
C SER A 92 11.89 17.98 10.11
N TYR A 93 11.73 17.74 8.82
CA TYR A 93 10.43 17.58 8.19
C TYR A 93 9.80 16.25 8.65
N LYS A 94 8.56 16.31 9.14
CA LYS A 94 7.78 15.13 9.53
C LYS A 94 6.75 14.87 8.46
N ILE A 95 6.84 13.72 7.79
CA ILE A 95 5.87 13.32 6.77
C ILE A 95 5.18 12.06 7.27
N VAL A 96 3.87 12.15 7.46
CA VAL A 96 3.05 11.08 8.03
C VAL A 96 2.14 10.52 6.94
N PHE A 97 2.14 9.20 6.82
CA PHE A 97 1.21 8.44 5.98
C PHE A 97 0.36 7.53 6.87
N ILE A 98 -0.96 7.59 6.72
CA ILE A 98 -1.91 6.72 7.41
C ILE A 98 -2.43 5.73 6.37
N ASP A 99 -2.16 4.44 6.56
CA ASP A 99 -2.53 3.36 5.62
C ASP A 99 -2.10 3.64 4.16
N GLY A 100 -0.95 4.29 3.99
CA GLY A 100 -0.39 4.66 2.70
C GLY A 100 -0.89 5.98 2.10
N VAL A 101 -1.83 6.68 2.77
CA VAL A 101 -2.35 7.99 2.36
C VAL A 101 -1.64 9.10 3.14
N TYR A 102 -1.18 10.14 2.44
CA TYR A 102 -0.52 11.29 3.06
C TYR A 102 -1.48 12.06 3.98
N SER A 103 -1.05 12.31 5.23
CA SER A 103 -1.79 13.12 6.19
C SER A 103 -1.13 14.49 6.33
N SER A 104 -1.72 15.51 5.70
CA SER A 104 -1.24 16.90 5.84
C SER A 104 -1.38 17.42 7.28
N PHE A 105 -2.41 16.98 8.00
CA PHE A 105 -2.69 17.42 9.37
C PHE A 105 -1.66 16.94 10.40
N LEU A 106 -1.12 15.73 10.20
CA LEU A 106 -0.11 15.16 11.10
C LEU A 106 1.32 15.37 10.60
N SER A 107 1.47 15.87 9.37
CA SER A 107 2.76 16.20 8.78
C SER A 107 3.16 17.64 9.11
N ASP A 108 4.46 17.87 9.13
CA ASP A 108 5.10 19.15 9.35
C ASP A 108 6.17 19.34 8.29
N THR A 109 5.82 20.11 7.27
CA THR A 109 6.66 20.34 6.09
C THR A 109 7.27 21.75 6.07
N THR A 110 7.11 22.52 7.15
CA THR A 110 7.55 23.91 7.24
C THR A 110 8.35 24.12 8.51
N HIS A 111 9.52 24.74 8.38
CA HIS A 111 10.38 25.08 9.51
C HIS A 111 9.92 26.38 10.21
N GLU A 112 8.61 26.53 10.44
CA GLU A 112 8.07 27.67 11.21
C GLU A 112 7.52 27.14 12.55
N GLY A 113 8.42 27.14 13.54
CA GLY A 113 8.07 26.98 14.95
C GLY A 113 7.60 28.30 15.57
#